data_AF-A0A1W9M2K3-F1
#
_entry.id   AF-A0A1W9M2K3-F1
#
_cell.length_a   1.000
_cell.length_b   1.000
_cell.length_c   1.000
_cell.angle_alpha   90.00
_cell.angle_beta   90.00
_cell.angle_gamma   90.00
#
_symmetry.space_group_name_H-M   'P 1'
#
loop_
_entity.id
_entity.type
_entity.pdbx_description
1 polymer ?
#
loop_
_entity_poly.entity_id
_entity_poly.type
_entity_poly.pdbx_seq_one_letter_code
_entity_poly.pdbx_strand_id
1 'polypeptide(L)' 'MNTISLHDFTLSCRNIIEKMRKTGIPIIITDKDTQVVEIRPLPVYEKKTKTLGTMRNMIQISGDIVSPVCEKNEWEVLRD' A
#
# COMPACT_ATOMS: atom_id res chain seq x y z
N MET A 1 -12.44 -9.44 17.57
CA MET A 1 -13.55 -9.60 16.60
C MET A 1 -14.83 -9.29 17.34
N ASN A 2 -15.71 -8.45 16.79
CA ASN A 2 -16.93 -8.00 17.47
C ASN A 2 -18.17 -8.60 16.82
N THR A 3 -19.15 -9.07 17.60
CA THR A 3 -20.38 -9.68 17.07
C THR A 3 -21.58 -8.81 17.43
N ILE A 4 -22.47 -8.56 16.48
CA ILE A 4 -23.70 -7.77 16.66
C ILE A 4 -24.88 -8.42 15.93
N SER A 5 -26.10 -8.14 16.36
CA SER A 5 -27.29 -8.59 15.65
C SER A 5 -27.55 -7.76 14.38
N LEU A 6 -28.25 -8.34 13.42
CA LEU A 6 -28.70 -7.68 12.20
C LEU A 6 -29.62 -6.49 12.52
N HIS A 7 -30.45 -6.61 13.55
CA HIS A 7 -31.33 -5.54 14.02
C HIS A 7 -30.54 -4.35 14.58
N ASP A 8 -29.52 -4.60 15.41
CA ASP A 8 -28.66 -3.51 15.92
C ASP A 8 -27.87 -2.85 14.79
N PHE A 9 -27.46 -3.64 13.79
CA PHE A 9 -26.80 -3.13 12.60
C PHE A 9 -27.72 -2.22 11.79
N THR A 10 -28.98 -2.59 11.54
CA THR A 10 -29.90 -1.74 10.76
C THR A 10 -30.23 -0.43 11.46
N LEU A 11 -30.27 -0.42 12.80
CA LEU A 11 -30.49 0.80 13.59
C LEU A 11 -29.29 1.74 13.61
N SER A 12 -28.06 1.21 13.61
CA SER A 12 -26.84 1.99 13.90
C SER A 12 -25.68 1.79 12.90
N CYS A 13 -25.99 1.33 11.68
CA CYS A 13 -25.03 0.96 10.63
C CYS A 13 -23.87 1.97 10.49
N ARG A 14 -24.18 3.26 10.33
CA ARG A 14 -23.16 4.30 10.13
C ARG A 14 -22.18 4.41 11.29
N ASN A 15 -22.67 4.41 12.53
CA ASN A 15 -21.81 4.51 13.71
C ASN A 15 -20.93 3.27 13.88
N ILE A 16 -21.50 2.10 13.58
CA ILE A 16 -20.81 0.81 13.64
C ILE A 16 -19.67 0.76 12.61
N ILE A 17 -19.94 1.17 11.37
CA ILE A 17 -18.93 1.23 10.29
C ILE A 17 -17.84 2.25 10.63
N GLU A 18 -18.20 3.44 11.14
CA GLU A 18 -17.21 4.45 11.54
C GLU A 18 -16.31 3.95 12.67
N LYS A 19 -16.88 3.28 13.67
CA LYS A 19 -16.12 2.65 14.76
C LYS A 19 -15.19 1.57 14.22
N MET A 20 -15.68 0.68 13.37
CA MET A 20 -14.88 -0.37 12.71
C MET A 20 -13.71 0.22 11.92
N ARG A 21 -13.95 1.28 11.14
CA ARG A 21 -12.91 1.98 10.37
C ARG A 21 -11.84 2.58 11.27
N LYS A 22 -12.22 3.16 12.41
CA LYS A 22 -11.28 3.76 13.37
C LYS A 22 -10.48 2.72 14.15
N THR A 23 -11.12 1.62 14.57
CA THR A 23 -10.46 0.61 15.40
C THR A 23 -9.70 -0.42 14.57
N GLY A 24 -10.04 -0.58 13.30
CA GLY A 24 -9.49 -1.64 12.46
C GLY A 24 -10.01 -3.05 12.80
N ILE A 25 -10.98 -3.17 13.70
CA ILE A 25 -11.47 -4.47 14.20
C ILE A 25 -12.66 -4.94 13.35
N PRO A 26 -12.59 -6.13 12.73
CA PRO A 26 -13.72 -6.73 12.01
C PRO A 26 -14.97 -6.95 12.86
N ILE A 27 -16.13 -6.89 12.20
CA ILE A 27 -17.45 -7.09 12.81
C ILE A 27 -18.18 -8.23 12.10
N ILE A 28 -18.74 -9.15 12.88
CA ILE A 28 -19.66 -10.20 12.41
C ILE A 28 -21.08 -9.77 12.72
N ILE A 29 -21.95 -9.89 11.73
CA ILE A 29 -23.39 -9.67 11.87
C ILE A 29 -24.08 -11.03 11.95
N THR A 30 -24.95 -11.19 12.94
CA THR A 30 -25.79 -12.38 13.11
C THR A 30 -27.25 -12.07 12.84
N ASP A 31 -27.97 -12.99 12.20
CA ASP A 31 -29.43 -13.00 12.23
C ASP A 31 -29.86 -14.16 13.12
N LYS A 32 -30.51 -13.84 14.23
CA LYS A 32 -30.76 -14.77 15.35
C LYS A 32 -29.42 -15.38 15.82
N ASP A 33 -29.25 -16.69 15.66
CA ASP A 33 -28.07 -17.44 16.08
C ASP A 33 -27.11 -17.78 14.92
N THR A 34 -27.42 -17.32 13.70
CA THR A 34 -26.64 -17.63 12.51
C THR A 34 -25.79 -16.43 12.11
N GLN A 35 -24.49 -16.65 11.90
CA GLN A 35 -23.61 -15.64 11.30
C GLN A 35 -23.97 -15.46 9.82
N VAL A 36 -24.27 -14.23 9.40
CA VAL A 36 -24.73 -13.94 8.04
C VAL A 36 -23.69 -13.17 7.22
N VAL A 37 -22.95 -12.26 7.84
CA VAL A 37 -22.00 -11.39 7.15
C VAL A 37 -20.81 -11.09 8.04
N GLU A 38 -19.62 -11.05 7.45
CA GLU A 38 -18.43 -10.47 8.06
C GLU A 38 -18.06 -9.17 7.32
N ILE A 39 -17.95 -8.06 8.06
CA ILE A 39 -17.48 -6.78 7.54
C ILE A 39 -16.08 -6.52 8.08
N ARG A 40 -15.14 -6.26 7.16
CA ARG A 40 -13.76 -5.90 7.48
C ARG A 40 -13.46 -4.48 7.03
N PRO A 41 -12.64 -3.73 7.77
CA PRO A 41 -12.12 -2.46 7.27
C PRO A 41 -11.26 -2.72 6.04
N LEU A 42 -11.36 -1.84 5.04
CA LEU A 42 -10.45 -1.88 3.91
C LEU A 42 -9.03 -1.58 4.42
N PRO A 43 -8.01 -2.29 3.91
CA PRO A 43 -6.64 -1.88 4.15
C PRO A 43 -6.52 -0.42 3.69
N VAL A 44 -5.94 0.43 4.54
CA VAL A 44 -5.60 1.78 4.14
C VAL A 44 -4.58 1.62 3.02
N TYR A 45 -5.03 1.74 1.77
CA TYR A 45 -4.14 2.04 0.68
C TYR A 45 -3.61 3.43 1.00
N GLU A 46 -2.44 3.49 1.65
CA GLU A 46 -1.63 4.70 1.60
C GLU A 46 -1.57 5.04 0.12
N LYS A 47 -2.15 6.19 -0.26
CA LYS A 47 -2.00 6.71 -1.62
C LYS A 47 -0.51 6.65 -1.87
N LYS A 48 -0.07 5.73 -2.76
CA LYS A 48 1.34 5.60 -3.12
C LYS A 48 1.82 7.03 -3.37
N THR A 49 2.70 7.50 -2.50
CA THR A 49 3.34 8.79 -2.62
C THR A 49 3.81 8.89 -4.06
N LYS A 50 3.30 9.92 -4.75
CA LYS A 50 3.51 10.27 -6.17
C LYS A 50 4.59 9.42 -6.86
N THR A 51 4.19 8.67 -7.89
CA THR A 51 5.07 7.80 -8.71
C THR A 51 6.28 8.52 -9.28
N LEU A 52 6.17 9.84 -9.52
CA LEU A 52 7.28 10.66 -9.96
C LEU A 52 8.13 11.12 -8.76
N GLY A 53 9.41 10.77 -8.78
CA GLY A 53 10.37 11.21 -7.76
C GLY A 53 10.46 10.31 -6.54
N THR A 54 9.95 9.08 -6.59
CA THR A 54 10.13 8.06 -5.53
C THR A 54 11.60 7.79 -5.21
N MET A 55 12.49 7.97 -6.20
CA MET A 55 13.93 7.84 -6.04
C MET A 55 14.68 9.16 -5.84
N ARG A 56 13.96 10.26 -5.62
CA ARG A 56 14.59 11.56 -5.34
C ARG A 56 15.46 11.43 -4.09
N ASN A 57 16.72 11.86 -4.20
CA ASN A 57 17.75 11.79 -3.14
C ASN A 57 18.24 10.38 -2.78
N MET A 58 17.90 9.33 -3.55
CA MET A 58 18.49 7.99 -3.36
C MET A 58 19.79 7.77 -4.15
N ILE A 59 20.18 8.73 -4.99
CA ILE A 59 21.41 8.66 -5.79
C ILE A 59 22.30 9.84 -5.45
N GLN A 60 23.59 9.56 -5.30
CA GLN A 60 24.65 10.56 -5.18
C GLN A 60 25.44 10.57 -6.50
N ILE A 61 25.63 11.75 -7.10
CA ILE A 61 26.52 11.92 -8.25
C ILE A 61 27.94 11.98 -7.71
N SER A 62 28.75 10.97 -8.01
CA SER A 62 30.14 10.87 -7.55
C SER A 62 31.13 11.67 -8.41
N GLY A 63 30.74 12.08 -9.61
CA GLY A 63 31.57 12.86 -10.53
C GLY A 63 31.18 12.66 -12.00
N ASP A 64 31.87 13.36 -12.88
CA ASP A 64 31.66 13.31 -14.32
C ASP A 64 32.49 12.21 -14.99
N ILE A 65 31.93 11.58 -16.02
CA ILE A 65 32.63 10.57 -16.82
C ILE A 65 33.44 11.29 -17.89
N VAL A 66 34.75 11.47 -17.66
CA VAL A 66 35.67 12.18 -18.57
C VAL A 66 36.42 11.26 -19.54
N SER A 67 36.42 9.95 -19.30
CA SER A 67 37.04 8.96 -20.17
C SER A 67 36.37 7.59 -20.01
N PRO A 68 36.48 6.70 -21.01
CA PRO A 68 36.07 5.31 -20.87
C PRO A 68 36.83 4.60 -19.73
N VAL A 69 36.23 3.56 -19.18
CA VAL A 69 36.87 2.70 -18.15
C VAL A 69 37.95 1.79 -18.75
N CYS A 70 37.81 1.45 -20.03
CA CYS A 70 38.70 0.57 -20.77
C CYS A 70 39.68 1.37 -21.64
N GLU A 71 40.83 0.76 -21.90
CA GLU A 71 41.85 1.38 -22.76
C GLU A 71 41.40 1.47 -24.21
N LYS A 72 42.00 2.41 -24.96
CA LYS A 72 41.66 2.66 -26.37
C LYS A 72 41.82 1.41 -27.25
N ASN A 73 42.84 0.59 -26.98
CA ASN A 73 43.15 -0.65 -27.69
C ASN A 73 42.14 -1.79 -27.42
N GLU A 74 41.36 -1.71 -26.33
CA GLU A 74 40.31 -2.70 -26.04
C GLU A 74 39.12 -2.53 -26.97
N TRP A 75 38.88 -1.31 -27.47
CA TRP A 75 37.84 -1.02 -28.44
C TRP A 75 38.24 -1.52 -29.82
N GLU A 76 37.52 -2.51 -30.34
CA GLU A 76 37.79 -3.12 -31.65
C GLU A 76 37.83 -2.09 -32.79
N VAL A 77 36.96 -1.08 -32.73
CA VAL A 77 36.87 0.02 -33.72
C VAL A 77 38.03 1.01 -33.67
N LEU A 78 38.89 0.96 -32.65
CA LEU A 78 40.02 1.86 -32.46
C LEU A 78 41.38 1.17 -32.65
N ARG A 79 41.39 -0.11 -33.07
CA ARG A 79 42.61 -0.85 -33.43
C ARG A 79 42.97 -0.52 -34.88
N ASP A 80 44.24 -0.15 -35.10
CA ASP A 80 44.81 0.10 -36.43
C ASP A 80 44.89 -1.19 -37.27
#